data_AF-A0A846L347-F1
#
_entry.id   AF-A0A846L347-F1
#
_cell.length_a   1.000
_cell.length_b   1.000
_cell.length_c   1.000
_cell.angle_alpha   90.00
_cell.angle_beta   90.00
_cell.angle_gamma   90.00
#
_symmetry.space_group_name_H-M   'P 1'
#
loop_
_entity.id
_entity.type
_entity.pdbx_description
1 polymer ?
#
loop_
_entity_poly.entity_id
_entity_poly.type
_entity_poly.pdbx_seq_one_letter_code
_entity_poly.pdbx_strand_id
1 'polypeptide(L)'
;KDINLALDPAISLELIHTYSLIHDDLPCMDDDDFRRGKPSLHKAYPEWLAVLTGDYLLTYAFEIITNAKNLDDSKKVKLIAALAKHSGGEGLIAGQVVDLIYEGKEIDFEKLKFMHLNKTAKLFMAAIEFGCIISDASDDITKKFALFAKNMGLAFQFFDDISDYDDEKSSDKIKNKATAPAVLGIEKAKAFAIDLKKRALDILNALPYDTTILEEITSKIS
;
A
#
# COMPACT_ATOMS: atom_id res chain seq x y z
N LYS A 1 13.56 -11.53 17.23
CA LYS A 1 14.77 -10.98 16.59
C LYS A 1 14.97 -9.54 17.06
N ASP A 2 16.17 -8.98 16.91
CA ASP A 2 16.45 -7.58 17.27
C ASP A 2 15.61 -6.63 16.40
N ILE A 3 14.78 -5.80 17.04
CA ILE A 3 13.90 -4.83 16.38
C ILE A 3 14.70 -3.77 15.59
N ASN A 4 15.95 -3.53 15.98
CA ASN A 4 16.82 -2.57 15.29
C ASN A 4 17.20 -3.02 13.88
N LEU A 5 17.04 -4.29 13.53
CA LEU A 5 17.22 -4.79 12.17
C LEU A 5 16.08 -4.34 11.22
N ALA A 6 14.91 -4.01 11.78
CA ALA A 6 13.72 -3.66 11.02
C ALA A 6 13.48 -2.15 10.89
N LEU A 7 14.18 -1.32 11.67
CA LEU A 7 13.93 0.12 11.71
C LEU A 7 14.26 0.80 10.38
N ASP A 8 15.47 0.63 9.84
CA ASP A 8 15.85 1.25 8.56
C ASP A 8 14.97 0.74 7.39
N PRO A 9 14.70 -0.58 7.26
CA PRO A 9 13.74 -1.07 6.26
C PRO A 9 12.34 -0.49 6.43
N ALA A 10 11.82 -0.39 7.66
CA ALA A 10 10.50 0.21 7.90
C ALA A 10 10.46 1.70 7.51
N ILE A 11 11.50 2.46 7.83
CA ILE A 11 11.64 3.87 7.42
C ILE A 11 11.65 3.98 5.90
N SER A 12 12.41 3.12 5.20
CA SER A 12 12.45 3.14 3.73
C SER A 12 11.07 2.91 3.10
N LEU A 13 10.24 2.05 3.71
CA LEU A 13 8.89 1.81 3.21
C LEU A 13 7.96 2.98 3.46
N GLU A 14 8.05 3.65 4.62
CA GLU A 14 7.26 4.87 4.88
C GLU A 14 7.70 6.03 3.98
N LEU A 15 8.98 6.12 3.60
CA LEU A 15 9.45 7.08 2.59
C LEU A 15 8.82 6.80 1.22
N ILE A 16 8.74 5.53 0.81
CA ILE A 16 8.03 5.10 -0.40
C ILE A 16 6.56 5.49 -0.36
N HIS A 17 5.88 5.16 0.74
CA HIS A 17 4.48 5.53 0.93
C HIS A 17 4.27 7.05 0.92
N THR A 18 5.17 7.80 1.59
CA THR A 18 5.04 9.26 1.69
C THR A 18 5.26 9.94 0.35
N TYR A 19 6.26 9.52 -0.45
CA TYR A 19 6.43 10.11 -1.78
C TYR A 19 5.20 9.85 -2.65
N SER A 20 4.64 8.64 -2.56
CA SER A 20 3.50 8.29 -3.42
C SER A 20 2.33 9.20 -3.13
N LEU A 21 2.05 9.51 -1.86
CA LEU A 21 1.01 10.46 -1.47
C LEU A 21 1.31 11.89 -1.95
N ILE A 22 2.56 12.35 -1.84
CA ILE A 22 2.97 13.69 -2.30
C ILE A 22 2.73 13.85 -3.80
N HIS A 23 3.08 12.83 -4.59
CA HIS A 23 2.87 12.85 -6.04
C HIS A 23 1.39 12.65 -6.40
N ASP A 24 0.67 11.79 -5.68
CA ASP A 24 -0.78 11.58 -5.81
C ASP A 24 -1.51 12.93 -5.64
N ASP A 25 -1.12 13.76 -4.66
CA ASP A 25 -1.73 15.08 -4.42
C ASP A 25 -1.50 16.12 -5.54
N LEU A 26 -0.60 15.91 -6.51
CA LEU A 26 -0.24 16.96 -7.49
C LEU A 26 -1.41 17.36 -8.41
N PRO A 27 -1.41 18.58 -8.98
CA PRO A 27 -2.48 19.05 -9.88
C PRO A 27 -2.74 18.18 -11.11
N CYS A 28 -1.73 17.45 -11.58
CA CYS A 28 -1.86 16.53 -12.72
C CYS A 28 -2.33 15.13 -12.32
N MET A 29 -2.61 14.90 -11.04
CA MET A 29 -3.03 13.65 -10.43
C MET A 29 -4.35 13.92 -9.69
N ASP A 30 -4.36 13.86 -8.36
CA ASP A 30 -5.55 14.15 -7.57
C ASP A 30 -5.81 15.66 -7.37
N ASP A 31 -4.83 16.55 -7.47
CA ASP A 31 -5.00 17.98 -7.15
C ASP A 31 -5.62 18.21 -5.74
N ASP A 32 -5.31 17.34 -4.79
CA ASP A 32 -5.90 17.39 -3.44
C ASP A 32 -5.25 18.51 -2.60
N ASP A 33 -6.07 19.41 -2.06
CA ASP A 33 -5.61 20.56 -1.26
C ASP A 33 -5.00 20.16 0.09
N PHE A 34 -5.41 19.02 0.65
CA PHE A 34 -5.10 18.61 2.01
C PHE A 34 -4.69 17.13 2.10
N ARG A 35 -3.68 16.86 2.93
CA ARG A 35 -3.24 15.51 3.28
C ARG A 35 -2.94 15.43 4.77
N ARG A 36 -3.50 14.41 5.44
CA ARG A 36 -3.32 14.17 6.90
C ARG A 36 -3.64 15.44 7.74
N GLY A 37 -4.70 16.17 7.36
CA GLY A 37 -5.16 17.39 8.06
C GLY A 37 -4.30 18.64 7.87
N LYS A 38 -3.36 18.63 6.93
CA LYS A 38 -2.49 19.77 6.59
C LYS A 38 -2.56 20.06 5.10
N PRO A 39 -2.23 21.29 4.64
CA PRO A 39 -2.13 21.56 3.21
C PRO A 39 -1.15 20.58 2.54
N SER A 40 -1.51 20.05 1.38
CA SER A 40 -0.60 19.25 0.56
C SER A 40 0.61 20.09 0.14
N LEU A 41 1.73 19.43 -0.23
CA LEU A 41 2.98 20.15 -0.47
C LEU A 41 2.87 21.19 -1.58
N HIS A 42 2.10 20.90 -2.63
CA HIS A 42 1.91 21.82 -3.77
C HIS A 42 0.97 23.00 -3.45
N LYS A 43 0.18 22.92 -2.36
CA LYS A 43 -0.57 24.05 -1.83
C LYS A 43 0.22 24.89 -0.83
N ALA A 44 1.09 24.25 -0.04
CA ALA A 44 1.95 24.94 0.92
C ALA A 44 3.17 25.62 0.25
N TYR A 45 3.64 25.07 -0.87
CA TYR A 45 4.83 25.49 -1.59
C TYR A 45 4.61 25.42 -3.11
N PRO A 46 5.50 26.03 -3.93
CA PRO A 46 5.41 25.87 -5.39
C PRO A 46 5.42 24.41 -5.82
N GLU A 47 4.63 24.08 -6.85
CA GLU A 47 4.43 22.70 -7.35
C GLU A 47 5.75 21.97 -7.64
N TRP A 48 6.73 22.64 -8.24
CA TRP A 48 8.04 22.05 -8.54
C TRP A 48 8.74 21.50 -7.29
N LEU A 49 8.51 22.10 -6.11
CA LEU A 49 9.09 21.61 -4.86
C LEU A 49 8.40 20.33 -4.37
N ALA A 50 7.09 20.19 -4.59
CA ALA A 50 6.37 18.96 -4.28
C ALA A 50 6.86 17.80 -5.15
N VAL A 51 7.05 18.02 -6.46
CA VAL A 51 7.62 17.04 -7.39
C VAL A 51 9.00 16.58 -6.90
N LEU A 52 9.93 17.53 -6.69
CA LEU A 52 11.29 17.22 -6.26
C LEU A 52 11.37 16.59 -4.87
N THR A 53 10.42 16.91 -3.98
CA THR A 53 10.36 16.27 -2.66
C THR A 53 9.96 14.80 -2.81
N GLY A 54 8.98 14.48 -3.65
CA GLY A 54 8.65 13.09 -3.93
C GLY A 54 9.82 12.32 -4.56
N ASP A 55 10.52 12.92 -5.53
CA ASP A 55 11.72 12.33 -6.15
C ASP A 55 12.83 12.06 -5.12
N TYR A 56 13.05 13.01 -4.21
CA TYR A 56 14.00 12.84 -3.11
C TYR A 56 13.61 11.70 -2.17
N LEU A 57 12.35 11.62 -1.72
CA LEU A 57 11.93 10.56 -0.79
C LEU A 57 11.99 9.17 -1.45
N LEU A 58 11.64 9.08 -2.74
CA LEU A 58 11.77 7.85 -3.53
C LEU A 58 13.23 7.38 -3.56
N THR A 59 14.18 8.25 -3.91
CA THR A 59 15.60 7.91 -3.99
C THR A 59 16.21 7.63 -2.61
N TYR A 60 15.86 8.45 -1.62
CA TYR A 60 16.33 8.34 -0.25
C TYR A 60 15.90 7.04 0.44
N ALA A 61 14.73 6.49 0.08
CA ALA A 61 14.30 5.18 0.59
C ALA A 61 15.33 4.06 0.32
N PHE A 62 15.92 4.05 -0.88
CA PHE A 62 16.97 3.08 -1.22
C PHE A 62 18.28 3.38 -0.48
N GLU A 63 18.63 4.65 -0.33
CA GLU A 63 19.80 5.08 0.43
C GLU A 63 19.74 4.58 1.88
N ILE A 64 18.60 4.71 2.54
CA ILE A 64 18.36 4.21 3.90
C ILE A 64 18.70 2.71 4.01
N ILE A 65 18.23 1.87 3.08
CA ILE A 65 18.52 0.43 3.10
C ILE A 65 20.03 0.18 2.88
N THR A 66 20.65 0.86 1.91
CA THR A 66 22.08 0.65 1.62
C THR A 66 22.98 1.01 2.80
N ASN A 67 22.61 2.05 3.56
CA ASN A 67 23.35 2.54 4.71
C ASN A 67 22.99 1.84 6.04
N ALA A 68 22.05 0.90 6.04
CA ALA A 68 21.63 0.18 7.24
C ALA A 68 22.79 -0.67 7.82
N LYS A 69 23.38 -0.22 8.93
CA LYS A 69 24.60 -0.83 9.50
C LYS A 69 24.37 -2.20 10.13
N ASN A 70 23.13 -2.46 10.54
CA ASN A 70 22.79 -3.70 11.24
C ASN A 70 22.39 -4.83 10.27
N LEU A 71 22.36 -4.56 8.96
CA LEU A 71 22.01 -5.56 7.93
C LEU A 71 23.24 -6.03 7.16
N ASP A 72 23.28 -7.33 6.89
CA ASP A 72 24.23 -7.90 5.93
C ASP A 72 23.87 -7.50 4.49
N ASP A 73 24.88 -7.50 3.60
CA ASP A 73 24.72 -7.05 2.21
C ASP A 73 23.69 -7.89 1.44
N SER A 74 23.58 -9.18 1.74
CA SER A 74 22.59 -10.07 1.10
C SER A 74 21.15 -9.65 1.46
N LYS A 75 20.88 -9.31 2.73
CA LYS A 75 19.59 -8.78 3.16
C LYS A 75 19.31 -7.42 2.52
N LYS A 76 20.29 -6.52 2.46
CA LYS A 76 20.13 -5.21 1.79
C LYS A 76 19.72 -5.36 0.33
N VAL A 77 20.40 -6.23 -0.42
CA VAL A 77 20.08 -6.49 -1.84
C VAL A 77 18.66 -7.05 -1.99
N LYS A 78 18.26 -8.01 -1.14
CA LYS A 78 16.90 -8.58 -1.16
C LYS A 78 15.84 -7.52 -0.85
N LEU A 79 16.07 -6.66 0.14
CA LEU A 79 15.15 -5.59 0.53
C LEU A 79 15.01 -4.54 -0.58
N ILE A 80 16.12 -4.11 -1.20
CA ILE A 80 16.10 -3.18 -2.33
C ILE A 80 15.32 -3.77 -3.51
N ALA A 81 15.55 -5.04 -3.83
CA ALA A 81 14.85 -5.73 -4.90
C ALA A 81 13.34 -5.84 -4.62
N ALA A 82 12.96 -6.19 -3.39
CA ALA A 82 11.56 -6.23 -2.98
C ALA A 82 10.91 -4.84 -3.03
N LEU A 83 11.60 -3.80 -2.54
CA LEU A 83 11.10 -2.42 -2.57
C LEU A 83 10.84 -1.98 -4.01
N ALA A 84 11.84 -2.10 -4.89
CA ALA A 84 11.74 -1.71 -6.29
C ALA A 84 10.62 -2.46 -7.03
N LYS A 85 10.46 -3.76 -6.74
CA LYS A 85 9.40 -4.59 -7.35
C LYS A 85 8.01 -4.15 -6.94
N HIS A 86 7.79 -3.87 -5.65
CA HIS A 86 6.47 -3.49 -5.13
C HIS A 86 6.13 -2.03 -5.35
N SER A 87 7.12 -1.13 -5.42
CA SER A 87 6.91 0.30 -5.64
C SER A 87 7.03 0.73 -7.10
N GLY A 88 7.58 -0.11 -7.98
CA GLY A 88 7.84 0.22 -9.39
C GLY A 88 6.69 -0.09 -10.34
N GLY A 89 7.04 -0.27 -11.62
CA GLY A 89 6.08 -0.43 -12.73
C GLY A 89 5.28 -1.74 -12.74
N GLU A 90 5.63 -2.74 -11.93
CA GLU A 90 4.83 -3.95 -11.71
C GLU A 90 4.08 -3.94 -10.35
N GLY A 91 4.09 -2.78 -9.68
CA GLY A 91 3.48 -2.58 -8.37
C GLY A 91 2.77 -1.24 -8.29
N LEU A 92 3.05 -0.46 -7.25
CA LEU A 92 2.42 0.83 -6.94
C LEU A 92 2.13 1.69 -8.18
N ILE A 93 3.13 1.91 -9.05
CA ILE A 93 2.98 2.76 -10.24
C ILE A 93 1.97 2.17 -11.23
N ALA A 94 1.93 0.85 -11.42
CA ALA A 94 0.90 0.25 -12.28
C ALA A 94 -0.50 0.46 -11.73
N GLY A 95 -0.67 0.39 -10.41
CA GLY A 95 -1.94 0.70 -9.77
C GLY A 95 -2.36 2.14 -10.01
N GLN A 96 -1.42 3.08 -9.80
CA GLN A 96 -1.66 4.50 -10.03
C GLN A 96 -2.02 4.82 -11.49
N VAL A 97 -1.33 4.19 -12.44
CA VAL A 97 -1.63 4.38 -13.88
C VAL A 97 -3.04 3.90 -14.21
N VAL A 98 -3.46 2.76 -13.67
CA VAL A 98 -4.82 2.25 -13.88
C VAL A 98 -5.86 3.19 -13.26
N ASP A 99 -5.59 3.71 -12.05
CA ASP A 99 -6.47 4.68 -11.39
C ASP A 99 -6.71 5.92 -12.27
N LEU A 100 -5.64 6.55 -12.76
CA LEU A 100 -5.74 7.72 -13.65
C LEU A 100 -6.40 7.41 -14.99
N ILE A 101 -6.15 6.23 -15.58
CA ILE A 101 -6.78 5.84 -16.86
C ILE A 101 -8.30 5.73 -16.69
N TYR A 102 -8.77 5.23 -15.55
CA TYR A 102 -10.16 4.94 -15.28
C TYR A 102 -10.89 6.00 -14.44
N GLU A 103 -10.22 7.09 -14.08
CA GLU A 103 -10.88 8.24 -13.46
C GLU A 103 -12.02 8.75 -14.35
N GLY A 104 -13.22 8.85 -13.76
CA GLY A 104 -14.45 9.25 -14.46
C GLY A 104 -14.94 8.24 -15.51
N LYS A 105 -14.42 7.00 -15.56
CA LYS A 105 -14.79 5.97 -16.53
C LYS A 105 -15.25 4.68 -15.84
N GLU A 106 -16.04 3.89 -16.55
CA GLU A 106 -16.42 2.56 -16.08
C GLU A 106 -15.21 1.62 -16.08
N ILE A 107 -15.07 0.86 -15.00
CA ILE A 107 -14.06 -0.19 -14.83
C ILE A 107 -14.76 -1.52 -14.56
N ASP A 108 -14.22 -2.61 -15.11
CA ASP A 108 -14.69 -3.95 -14.72
C ASP A 108 -14.04 -4.40 -13.40
N PHE A 109 -14.65 -5.40 -12.77
CA PHE A 109 -14.19 -5.88 -11.46
C PHE A 109 -12.75 -6.44 -11.46
N GLU A 110 -12.31 -7.08 -12.54
CA GLU A 110 -10.96 -7.63 -12.60
C GLU A 110 -9.91 -6.53 -12.67
N LYS A 111 -10.18 -5.47 -13.45
CA LYS A 111 -9.33 -4.27 -13.50
C LYS A 111 -9.35 -3.48 -12.20
N LEU A 112 -10.51 -3.33 -11.56
CA LEU A 112 -10.60 -2.71 -10.23
C LEU A 112 -9.73 -3.45 -9.22
N LYS A 113 -9.85 -4.78 -9.18
CA LYS A 113 -9.04 -5.62 -8.29
C LYS A 113 -7.55 -5.53 -8.62
N PHE A 114 -7.18 -5.45 -9.90
CA PHE A 114 -5.81 -5.19 -10.31
C PHE A 114 -5.31 -3.83 -9.81
N MET A 115 -6.12 -2.79 -9.94
CA MET A 115 -5.81 -1.44 -9.46
C MET A 115 -5.56 -1.44 -7.95
N HIS A 116 -6.50 -1.91 -7.13
CA HIS A 116 -6.34 -1.96 -5.67
C HIS A 116 -5.19 -2.87 -5.22
N LEU A 117 -4.98 -4.00 -5.91
CA LEU A 117 -3.84 -4.88 -5.63
C LEU A 117 -2.53 -4.11 -5.77
N ASN A 118 -2.38 -3.34 -6.85
CA ASN A 118 -1.13 -2.68 -7.18
C ASN A 118 -0.95 -1.35 -6.46
N LYS A 119 -1.99 -0.50 -6.41
CA LYS A 119 -1.95 0.84 -5.77
C LYS A 119 -1.78 0.73 -4.25
N THR A 120 -2.43 -0.27 -3.64
CA THR A 120 -2.52 -0.34 -2.16
C THR A 120 -1.88 -1.60 -1.61
N ALA A 121 -2.32 -2.78 -2.06
CA ALA A 121 -1.92 -4.03 -1.42
C ALA A 121 -0.42 -4.37 -1.59
N LYS A 122 0.24 -3.93 -2.68
CA LYS A 122 1.67 -4.17 -2.91
C LYS A 122 2.57 -3.59 -1.82
N LEU A 123 2.25 -2.42 -1.25
CA LEU A 123 3.06 -1.88 -0.15
C LEU A 123 2.88 -2.66 1.15
N PHE A 124 1.68 -3.18 1.44
CA PHE A 124 1.48 -4.13 2.54
C PHE A 124 2.25 -5.44 2.30
N MET A 125 2.27 -5.93 1.05
CA MET A 125 3.07 -7.10 0.68
C MET A 125 4.57 -6.85 0.87
N ALA A 126 5.07 -5.65 0.52
CA ALA A 126 6.45 -5.26 0.76
C ALA A 126 6.80 -5.24 2.26
N ALA A 127 5.94 -4.67 3.11
CA ALA A 127 6.15 -4.65 4.56
C ALA A 127 6.32 -6.05 5.15
N ILE A 128 5.47 -6.98 4.72
CA ILE A 128 5.50 -8.36 5.19
C ILE A 128 6.70 -9.13 4.61
N GLU A 129 7.04 -8.90 3.35
CA GLU A 129 8.23 -9.49 2.71
C GLU A 129 9.52 -9.00 3.36
N PHE A 130 9.59 -7.72 3.77
CA PHE A 130 10.71 -7.18 4.56
C PHE A 130 10.88 -7.94 5.87
N GLY A 131 9.77 -8.15 6.61
CA GLY A 131 9.77 -8.96 7.81
C GLY A 131 10.29 -10.39 7.56
N CYS A 132 9.90 -11.01 6.44
CA CYS A 132 10.38 -12.34 6.04
C CYS A 132 11.89 -12.35 5.73
N ILE A 133 12.39 -11.37 4.99
CA ILE A 133 13.82 -11.23 4.65
C ILE A 133 14.67 -11.02 5.91
N ILE A 134 14.26 -10.10 6.78
CA ILE A 134 14.96 -9.81 8.04
C ILE A 134 14.93 -11.04 8.96
N SER A 135 13.82 -11.78 8.95
CA SER A 135 13.65 -12.98 9.76
C SER A 135 14.29 -14.23 9.19
N ASP A 136 14.86 -14.18 7.99
CA ASP A 136 15.37 -15.36 7.26
C ASP A 136 14.29 -16.46 7.18
N ALA A 137 13.03 -16.06 6.99
CA ALA A 137 11.91 -16.98 6.88
C ALA A 137 12.07 -17.91 5.67
N SER A 138 11.56 -19.14 5.78
CA SER A 138 11.59 -20.08 4.67
C SER A 138 10.67 -19.65 3.53
N ASP A 139 10.89 -20.19 2.33
CA ASP A 139 10.05 -19.88 1.16
C ASP A 139 8.57 -20.26 1.38
N ASP A 140 8.28 -21.35 2.09
CA ASP A 140 6.90 -21.76 2.41
C ASP A 140 6.21 -20.72 3.30
N ILE A 141 6.90 -20.27 4.35
CA ILE A 141 6.40 -19.24 5.26
C ILE A 141 6.24 -17.91 4.55
N THR A 142 7.22 -17.53 3.72
CA THR A 142 7.18 -16.30 2.92
C THR A 142 5.98 -16.29 1.97
N LYS A 143 5.66 -17.41 1.32
CA LYS A 143 4.48 -17.53 0.45
C LYS A 143 3.16 -17.38 1.21
N LYS A 144 3.04 -17.98 2.39
CA LYS A 144 1.84 -17.84 3.25
C LYS A 144 1.67 -16.39 3.70
N PHE A 145 2.74 -15.76 4.17
CA PHE A 145 2.72 -14.34 4.55
C PHE A 145 2.41 -13.41 3.38
N ALA A 146 2.92 -13.69 2.17
CA ALA A 146 2.58 -12.92 0.98
C ALA A 146 1.08 -13.04 0.62
N LEU A 147 0.49 -14.24 0.78
CA LEU A 147 -0.95 -14.43 0.57
C LEU A 147 -1.78 -13.72 1.65
N PHE A 148 -1.34 -13.75 2.91
CA PHE A 148 -1.93 -12.96 3.99
C PHE A 148 -1.93 -11.46 3.63
N ALA A 149 -0.76 -10.91 3.31
CA ALA A 149 -0.58 -9.48 3.02
C ALA A 149 -1.42 -9.02 1.82
N LYS A 150 -1.52 -9.86 0.78
CA LYS A 150 -2.38 -9.62 -0.38
C LYS A 150 -3.86 -9.50 0.01
N ASN A 151 -4.37 -10.46 0.79
CA ASN A 151 -5.78 -10.44 1.20
C ASN A 151 -6.06 -9.27 2.15
N MET A 152 -5.16 -9.01 3.10
CA MET A 152 -5.28 -7.90 4.05
C MET A 152 -5.24 -6.53 3.35
N GLY A 153 -4.30 -6.32 2.43
CA GLY A 153 -4.19 -5.07 1.68
C GLY A 153 -5.35 -4.82 0.71
N LEU A 154 -5.89 -5.88 0.10
CA LEU A 154 -7.13 -5.77 -0.69
C LEU A 154 -8.33 -5.47 0.22
N ALA A 155 -8.47 -6.16 1.36
CA ALA A 155 -9.55 -5.89 2.30
C ALA A 155 -9.50 -4.43 2.76
N PHE A 156 -8.31 -3.92 3.09
CA PHE A 156 -8.09 -2.53 3.46
C PHE A 156 -8.68 -1.57 2.43
N GLN A 157 -8.31 -1.69 1.15
CA GLN A 157 -8.81 -0.79 0.12
C GLN A 157 -10.32 -0.93 -0.11
N PHE A 158 -10.86 -2.15 -0.06
CA PHE A 158 -12.32 -2.33 -0.20
C PHE A 158 -13.09 -1.70 0.96
N PHE A 159 -12.57 -1.76 2.20
CA PHE A 159 -13.19 -1.08 3.33
C PHE A 159 -13.05 0.44 3.26
N ASP A 160 -11.93 0.94 2.76
CA ASP A 160 -11.68 2.37 2.47
C ASP A 160 -12.74 2.91 1.50
N ASP A 161 -12.89 2.27 0.33
CA ASP A 161 -13.93 2.60 -0.67
C ASP A 161 -15.36 2.53 -0.09
N ILE A 162 -15.62 1.60 0.83
CA ILE A 162 -16.92 1.47 1.50
C ILE A 162 -17.16 2.61 2.50
N SER A 163 -16.11 3.05 3.21
CA SER A 163 -16.19 4.16 4.16
C SER A 163 -16.53 5.46 3.45
N ASP A 164 -15.91 5.68 2.29
CA ASP A 164 -16.06 6.89 1.48
C ASP A 164 -17.33 6.90 0.63
N TYR A 165 -18.06 5.78 0.58
CA TYR A 165 -19.27 5.62 -0.25
C TYR A 165 -20.42 6.55 0.14
N ASP A 166 -20.58 6.89 1.42
CA ASP A 166 -21.65 7.78 1.88
C ASP A 166 -21.18 9.23 2.07
N ASP A 167 -19.87 9.50 2.04
CA ASP A 167 -19.33 10.84 2.21
C ASP A 167 -19.38 11.64 0.90
N GLU A 168 -20.33 12.57 0.77
CA GLU A 168 -20.43 13.48 -0.39
C GLU A 168 -19.19 14.37 -0.59
N LYS A 169 -18.33 14.49 0.42
CA LYS A 169 -17.12 15.32 0.37
C LYS A 169 -15.86 14.50 0.09
N SER A 170 -15.96 13.18 -0.07
CA SER A 170 -14.80 12.36 -0.44
C SER A 170 -14.31 12.75 -1.83
N SER A 171 -12.99 12.77 -2.01
CA SER A 171 -12.36 13.02 -3.31
C SER A 171 -12.83 12.00 -4.34
N ASP A 172 -13.05 10.75 -3.91
CA ASP A 172 -13.60 9.66 -4.72
C ASP A 172 -14.93 10.02 -5.37
N LYS A 173 -15.89 10.58 -4.63
CA LYS A 173 -17.17 10.99 -5.21
C LYS A 173 -17.03 12.20 -6.11
N ILE A 174 -16.25 13.19 -5.70
CA ILE A 174 -16.08 14.44 -6.45
C ILE A 174 -15.45 14.16 -7.82
N LYS A 175 -14.48 13.24 -7.88
CA LYS A 175 -13.77 12.86 -9.11
C LYS A 175 -14.40 11.67 -9.84
N ASN A 176 -15.48 11.11 -9.31
CA ASN A 176 -16.14 9.93 -9.84
C ASN A 176 -15.13 8.78 -10.04
N LYS A 177 -14.32 8.51 -9.01
CA LYS A 177 -13.33 7.43 -9.01
C LYS A 177 -13.99 6.07 -9.09
N ALA A 178 -13.24 5.11 -9.61
CA ALA A 178 -13.67 3.74 -9.79
C ALA A 178 -13.59 3.00 -8.43
N THR A 179 -14.69 3.01 -7.67
CA THR A 179 -14.74 2.39 -6.34
C THR A 179 -15.47 1.04 -6.32
N ALA A 180 -15.17 0.18 -5.33
CA ALA A 180 -15.81 -1.11 -5.19
C ALA A 180 -17.35 -1.06 -5.08
N PRO A 181 -17.97 -0.14 -4.32
CA PRO A 181 -19.43 0.01 -4.31
C PRO A 181 -20.02 0.41 -5.66
N ALA A 182 -19.33 1.25 -6.45
CA ALA A 182 -19.78 1.64 -7.78
C ALA A 182 -19.79 0.46 -8.77
N VAL A 183 -18.80 -0.43 -8.68
CA VAL A 183 -18.66 -1.58 -9.59
C VAL A 183 -19.53 -2.77 -9.18
N LEU A 184 -19.63 -3.06 -7.89
CA LEU A 184 -20.27 -4.28 -7.38
C LEU A 184 -21.65 -4.05 -6.75
N GLY A 185 -21.95 -2.82 -6.34
CA GLY A 185 -22.97 -2.52 -5.35
C GLY A 185 -22.49 -2.75 -3.92
N ILE A 186 -22.93 -1.90 -3.00
CA ILE A 186 -22.46 -1.82 -1.61
C ILE A 186 -22.49 -3.17 -0.85
N GLU A 187 -23.55 -3.96 -1.01
CA GLU A 187 -23.69 -5.25 -0.32
C GLU A 187 -22.65 -6.27 -0.78
N LYS A 188 -22.39 -6.34 -2.09
CA LYS A 188 -21.38 -7.24 -2.65
C LYS A 188 -19.97 -6.78 -2.31
N ALA A 189 -19.72 -5.47 -2.33
CA ALA A 189 -18.45 -4.89 -1.90
C ALA A 189 -18.14 -5.26 -0.45
N LYS A 190 -19.10 -5.07 0.48
CA LYS A 190 -18.99 -5.48 1.90
C LYS A 190 -18.73 -6.97 2.05
N ALA A 191 -19.51 -7.82 1.38
CA ALA A 191 -19.34 -9.27 1.45
C ALA A 191 -17.93 -9.70 0.98
N PHE A 192 -17.42 -9.07 -0.08
CA PHE A 192 -16.09 -9.35 -0.62
C PHE A 192 -14.97 -8.88 0.34
N ALA A 193 -15.10 -7.69 0.91
CA ALA A 193 -14.15 -7.17 1.91
C ALA A 193 -14.05 -8.07 3.14
N ILE A 194 -15.21 -8.54 3.65
CA ILE A 194 -15.29 -9.47 4.79
C ILE A 194 -14.64 -10.82 4.45
N ASP A 195 -14.88 -11.37 3.25
CA ASP A 195 -14.26 -12.63 2.81
C ASP A 195 -12.73 -12.49 2.68
N LEU A 196 -12.22 -11.40 2.13
CA LEU A 196 -10.77 -11.11 2.09
C LEU A 196 -10.16 -11.04 3.48
N LYS A 197 -10.79 -10.28 4.40
CA LYS A 197 -10.35 -10.17 5.80
C LYS A 197 -10.33 -11.55 6.48
N LYS A 198 -11.38 -12.34 6.30
CA LYS A 198 -11.45 -13.70 6.84
C LYS A 198 -10.30 -14.58 6.32
N ARG A 199 -10.06 -14.58 5.01
CA ARG A 199 -8.94 -15.34 4.41
C ARG A 199 -7.59 -14.92 4.97
N ALA A 200 -7.39 -13.63 5.20
CA ALA A 200 -6.17 -13.13 5.83
C ALA A 200 -6.00 -13.71 7.25
N LEU A 201 -7.04 -13.65 8.08
CA LEU A 201 -7.01 -14.21 9.45
C LEU A 201 -6.84 -15.73 9.46
N ASP A 202 -7.51 -16.46 8.58
CA ASP A 202 -7.38 -17.93 8.47
C ASP A 202 -5.94 -18.34 8.13
N ILE A 203 -5.22 -17.56 7.32
CA ILE A 203 -3.81 -17.80 7.01
C ILE A 203 -2.93 -17.57 8.24
N LEU A 204 -3.16 -16.50 9.00
CA LEU A 204 -2.40 -16.20 10.22
C LEU A 204 -2.56 -17.31 11.26
N ASN A 205 -3.81 -17.74 11.50
CA ASN A 205 -4.14 -18.84 12.43
C ASN A 205 -3.47 -20.18 12.07
N ALA A 206 -3.14 -20.39 10.79
CA ALA A 206 -2.49 -21.60 10.30
C ALA A 206 -0.95 -21.55 10.38
N LEU A 207 -0.36 -20.40 10.72
CA LEU A 207 1.08 -20.26 10.85
C LEU A 207 1.58 -20.77 12.21
N PRO A 208 2.78 -21.37 12.27
CA PRO A 208 3.34 -21.91 13.51
C PRO A 208 3.99 -20.82 14.39
N TYR A 209 3.54 -19.57 14.28
CA TYR A 209 4.13 -18.40 14.94
C TYR A 209 3.08 -17.64 15.74
N ASP A 210 3.54 -16.85 16.70
CA ASP A 210 2.70 -15.81 17.30
C ASP A 210 2.42 -14.74 16.25
N THR A 211 1.15 -14.60 15.88
CA THR A 211 0.68 -13.62 14.89
C THR A 211 -0.29 -12.59 15.49
N THR A 212 -0.41 -12.51 16.82
CA THR A 212 -1.41 -11.68 17.52
C THR A 212 -1.40 -10.22 17.05
N ILE A 213 -0.22 -9.61 16.88
CA ILE A 213 -0.14 -8.22 16.39
C ILE A 213 -0.73 -8.06 14.98
N LEU A 214 -0.47 -9.02 14.09
CA LEU A 214 -1.00 -8.99 12.72
C LEU A 214 -2.51 -9.26 12.71
N GLU A 215 -3.00 -10.15 13.57
CA GLU A 215 -4.42 -10.41 13.76
C GLU A 215 -5.16 -9.16 14.28
N GLU A 216 -4.58 -8.46 15.26
CA GLU A 216 -5.14 -7.22 15.81
C GLU A 216 -5.22 -6.11 14.76
N ILE A 217 -4.14 -5.90 13.99
CA ILE A 217 -4.12 -4.92 12.89
C ILE A 217 -5.19 -5.28 11.86
N THR A 218 -5.25 -6.54 11.44
CA THR A 218 -6.21 -7.01 10.43
C THR A 218 -7.65 -6.89 10.94
N SER A 219 -7.88 -7.14 12.23
CA SER A 219 -9.20 -7.08 12.86
C SER A 219 -9.76 -5.65 12.92
N LYS A 220 -8.90 -4.63 12.98
CA LYS A 220 -9.29 -3.21 13.01
C LYS A 220 -9.69 -2.65 11.65
N ILE A 221 -9.46 -3.37 10.56
CA ILE A 221 -9.90 -2.98 9.22
C ILE A 221 -11.40 -3.23 9.11
N SER A 222 -12.22 -2.18 9.06
CA SER A 222 -13.69 -2.26 8.96
C SER A 222 -14.29 -0.93 8.52
#